data_AF-D3TPU4-F1
#
_entry.id   AF-D3TPU4-F1
#
_cell.length_a   1.000
_cell.length_b   1.000
_cell.length_c   1.000
_cell.angle_alpha   90.00
_cell.angle_beta   90.00
_cell.angle_gamma   90.00
#
_symmetry.space_group_name_H-M   'P 1'
#
loop_
_entity.id
_entity.type
_entity.pdbx_description
1 polymer ?
#
loop_
_entity_poly.entity_id
_entity_poly.type
_entity_poly.pdbx_seq_one_letter_code
_entity_poly.pdbx_strand_id
1 'polypeptide(L)'
;MKSIKSMRKPPPLAGAAHFKKDADSDVQFELELYWCIQQLETALNGGKLSQKIAVDTSKNIKILKSSTAPLIRKRQVMKAALGDYRAKMKEEEKRMTIASKQIKFTEDANQISNNIKKSSFVKKSAILTSGKDFRFDFNARTELDDCAKDNEQHLRNNAELEVNSLHFTNGTQFKFNFIIDEMNDNIMVGWK
;
A
#
# COMPACT_ATOMS: atom_id res chain seq x y z
N MET A 1 -41.68 49.41 -35.69
CA MET A 1 -40.33 48.80 -35.75
C MET A 1 -40.29 47.62 -34.79
N LYS A 2 -40.07 46.39 -35.24
CA LYS A 2 -40.04 45.18 -34.38
C LYS A 2 -38.58 44.74 -34.21
N SER A 3 -38.09 44.72 -32.98
CA SER A 3 -36.70 44.37 -32.63
C SER A 3 -36.46 42.86 -32.72
N ILE A 4 -35.34 42.46 -33.32
CA ILE A 4 -34.92 41.07 -33.54
C ILE A 4 -34.35 40.52 -32.24
N LYS A 5 -34.84 39.36 -31.81
CA LYS A 5 -34.43 38.68 -30.58
C LYS A 5 -32.97 38.24 -30.69
N SER A 6 -32.16 38.69 -29.73
CA SER A 6 -30.76 38.33 -29.54
C SER A 6 -30.59 36.81 -29.41
N MET A 7 -29.82 36.20 -30.32
CA MET A 7 -29.43 34.79 -30.26
C MET A 7 -28.42 34.60 -29.12
N ARG A 8 -28.72 33.73 -28.16
CA ARG A 8 -27.73 33.28 -27.17
C ARG A 8 -26.70 32.39 -27.87
N LYS A 9 -25.41 32.67 -27.63
CA LYS A 9 -24.30 31.83 -28.10
C LYS A 9 -24.37 30.45 -27.41
N PRO A 10 -24.03 29.35 -28.10
CA PRO A 10 -24.03 28.02 -27.52
C PRO A 10 -22.99 27.93 -26.38
N PRO A 11 -23.25 27.12 -25.33
CA PRO A 11 -22.33 26.95 -24.21
C PRO A 11 -20.96 26.42 -24.67
N PRO A 12 -19.85 26.94 -24.12
CA PRO A 12 -18.52 26.40 -24.41
C PRO A 12 -18.40 24.97 -23.87
N LEU A 13 -17.83 24.06 -24.66
CA LEU A 13 -17.56 22.68 -24.26
C LEU A 13 -16.54 22.66 -23.09
N ALA A 14 -17.05 22.59 -21.86
CA ALA A 14 -16.26 22.43 -20.64
C ALA A 14 -15.75 20.97 -20.44
N GLY A 15 -15.39 20.26 -21.51
CA GLY A 15 -15.19 18.81 -21.48
C GLY A 15 -13.98 18.31 -20.67
N ALA A 16 -12.95 19.13 -20.41
CA ALA A 16 -11.69 18.64 -19.84
C ALA A 16 -11.57 18.78 -18.30
N ALA A 17 -12.36 19.66 -17.67
CA ALA A 17 -12.26 19.93 -16.23
C ALA A 17 -13.14 19.01 -15.36
N HIS A 18 -14.09 18.30 -15.96
CA HIS A 18 -15.00 17.41 -15.24
C HIS A 18 -14.35 16.05 -14.91
N PHE A 19 -13.60 15.46 -15.86
CA PHE A 19 -12.98 14.14 -15.66
C PHE A 19 -12.00 14.07 -14.48
N LYS A 20 -11.25 15.15 -14.19
CA LYS A 20 -10.33 15.15 -13.04
C LYS A 20 -11.07 15.18 -11.69
N LYS A 21 -12.18 15.92 -11.58
CA LYS A 21 -12.95 15.99 -10.34
C LYS A 21 -13.63 14.67 -10.00
N ASP A 22 -14.08 13.94 -11.01
CA ASP A 22 -14.76 12.67 -10.81
C ASP A 22 -13.77 11.61 -10.30
N ALA A 23 -12.57 11.52 -10.89
CA ALA A 23 -11.52 10.61 -10.46
C ALA A 23 -11.05 10.85 -9.02
N ASP A 24 -10.80 12.11 -8.65
CA ASP A 24 -10.44 12.45 -7.26
C ASP A 24 -11.56 12.07 -6.28
N SER A 25 -12.83 12.27 -6.67
CA SER A 25 -13.97 11.95 -5.81
C SER A 25 -14.17 10.45 -5.59
N ASP A 26 -13.86 9.63 -6.61
CA ASP A 26 -13.92 8.17 -6.53
C ASP A 26 -12.82 7.63 -5.61
N VAL A 27 -11.59 8.11 -5.76
CA VAL A 27 -10.46 7.74 -4.88
C VAL A 27 -10.75 8.12 -3.43
N GLN A 28 -11.30 9.31 -3.18
CA GLN A 28 -11.69 9.72 -1.83
C GLN A 28 -12.77 8.79 -1.26
N PHE A 29 -13.76 8.39 -2.06
CA PHE A 29 -14.79 7.46 -1.61
C PHE A 29 -14.23 6.06 -1.29
N GLU A 30 -13.32 5.55 -2.11
CA GLU A 30 -12.68 4.26 -1.85
C GLU A 30 -11.89 4.27 -0.55
N LEU A 31 -11.15 5.35 -0.29
CA LEU A 31 -10.44 5.56 0.97
C LEU A 31 -11.40 5.59 2.17
N GLU A 32 -12.49 6.37 2.07
CA GLU A 32 -13.55 6.42 3.09
C GLU A 32 -14.16 5.03 3.34
N LEU A 33 -14.43 4.28 2.26
CA LEU A 33 -15.02 2.95 2.30
C LEU A 33 -14.10 1.96 3.02
N TYR A 34 -12.82 1.93 2.64
CA TYR A 34 -11.83 1.05 3.24
C TYR A 34 -11.68 1.33 4.74
N TRP A 35 -11.56 2.59 5.11
CA TRP A 35 -11.45 3.01 6.50
C TRP A 35 -12.67 2.56 7.33
N CYS A 36 -13.89 2.74 6.80
CA CYS A 36 -15.10 2.28 7.47
C CYS A 36 -15.13 0.75 7.65
N ILE A 37 -14.72 -0.01 6.63
CA ILE A 37 -14.63 -1.48 6.73
C ILE A 37 -13.65 -1.88 7.83
N GLN A 38 -12.45 -1.31 7.83
CA GLN A 38 -11.41 -1.60 8.83
C GLN A 38 -11.89 -1.31 10.26
N GLN A 39 -12.61 -0.20 10.45
CA GLN A 39 -13.13 0.18 11.76
C GLN A 39 -14.23 -0.77 12.26
N LEU A 40 -15.11 -1.24 11.37
CA LEU A 40 -16.14 -2.24 11.69
C LEU A 40 -15.52 -3.61 12.01
N GLU A 41 -14.53 -4.04 11.24
CA GLU A 41 -13.82 -5.31 11.47
C GLU A 41 -13.05 -5.30 12.78
N THR A 42 -12.37 -4.19 13.08
CA THR A 42 -11.65 -4.01 14.35
C THR A 42 -12.62 -4.07 15.54
N ALA A 43 -13.79 -3.46 15.43
CA ALA A 43 -14.83 -3.51 16.46
C ALA A 43 -15.39 -4.94 16.64
N LEU A 44 -15.58 -5.68 15.54
CA LEU A 44 -16.07 -7.06 15.56
C LEU A 44 -15.04 -8.02 16.17
N ASN A 45 -13.78 -7.93 15.74
CA ASN A 45 -12.67 -8.74 16.24
C ASN A 45 -12.34 -8.44 17.69
N GLY A 46 -12.63 -7.21 18.16
CA GLY A 46 -12.43 -6.82 19.55
C GLY A 46 -13.36 -7.52 20.55
N GLY A 47 -14.42 -8.21 20.11
CA GLY A 47 -15.30 -9.01 20.98
C GLY A 47 -16.15 -8.22 21.99
N LYS A 48 -16.08 -6.89 21.97
CA LYS A 48 -16.75 -5.99 22.94
C LYS A 48 -18.19 -5.61 22.54
N LEU A 49 -18.66 -6.06 21.39
CA LEU A 49 -19.98 -5.73 20.85
C LEU A 49 -21.05 -6.65 21.41
N SER A 50 -22.24 -6.09 21.71
CA SER A 50 -23.43 -6.88 22.00
C SER A 50 -23.78 -7.78 20.80
N GLN A 51 -24.32 -8.97 21.04
CA GLN A 51 -24.63 -9.96 20.00
C GLN A 51 -25.47 -9.39 18.85
N LYS A 52 -26.46 -8.55 19.15
CA LYS A 52 -27.30 -7.92 18.11
C LYS A 52 -26.46 -6.99 17.22
N ILE A 53 -25.63 -6.16 17.84
CA ILE A 53 -24.75 -5.21 17.14
C ILE A 53 -23.68 -5.96 16.34
N ALA A 54 -23.11 -7.05 16.87
CA ALA A 54 -22.13 -7.87 16.15
C ALA A 54 -22.71 -8.48 14.86
N VAL A 55 -23.95 -8.98 14.92
CA VAL A 55 -24.66 -9.51 13.74
C VAL A 55 -24.91 -8.41 12.72
N ASP A 56 -25.37 -7.23 13.14
CA ASP A 56 -25.65 -6.13 12.23
C ASP A 56 -24.38 -5.53 11.63
N THR A 57 -23.31 -5.40 12.42
CA THR A 57 -21.96 -5.05 11.93
C THR A 57 -21.48 -6.02 10.86
N SER A 58 -21.67 -7.32 11.07
CA SER A 58 -21.31 -8.36 10.10
C SER A 58 -22.10 -8.22 8.78
N LYS A 59 -23.40 -7.88 8.85
CA LYS A 59 -24.21 -7.59 7.66
C LYS A 59 -23.74 -6.33 6.94
N ASN A 60 -23.43 -5.28 7.69
CA ASN A 60 -22.93 -4.02 7.14
C ASN A 60 -21.62 -4.23 6.37
N ILE A 61 -20.66 -4.97 6.94
CA ILE A 61 -19.40 -5.32 6.27
C ILE A 61 -19.66 -6.05 4.95
N LYS A 62 -20.59 -7.02 4.93
CA LYS A 62 -20.96 -7.74 3.69
C LYS A 62 -21.48 -6.79 2.61
N ILE A 63 -22.32 -5.82 2.97
CA ILE A 63 -22.84 -4.82 2.02
C ILE A 63 -21.69 -3.93 1.49
N LEU A 64 -20.81 -3.45 2.37
CA LEU A 64 -19.72 -2.56 1.99
C LEU A 64 -18.69 -3.23 1.07
N LYS A 65 -18.36 -4.52 1.34
CA LYS A 65 -17.45 -5.33 0.52
C LYS A 65 -18.06 -5.81 -0.80
N SER A 66 -19.39 -5.82 -0.92
CA SER A 66 -20.01 -6.25 -2.16
C SER A 66 -19.69 -5.28 -3.31
N SER A 67 -19.26 -5.82 -4.45
CA SER A 67 -19.07 -5.04 -5.68
C SER A 67 -20.41 -4.61 -6.29
N THR A 68 -21.48 -5.37 -6.03
CA THR A 68 -22.82 -5.15 -6.59
C THR A 68 -23.65 -4.10 -5.86
N ALA A 69 -23.28 -3.70 -4.63
CA ALA A 69 -24.03 -2.67 -3.91
C ALA A 69 -23.82 -1.28 -4.53
N PRO A 70 -24.90 -0.53 -4.83
CA PRO A 70 -24.80 0.84 -5.33
C PRO A 70 -24.06 1.76 -4.34
N LEU A 71 -23.33 2.74 -4.87
CA LEU A 71 -22.53 3.70 -4.08
C LEU A 71 -23.35 4.44 -3.02
N ILE A 72 -24.57 4.85 -3.34
CA ILE A 72 -25.49 5.53 -2.40
C ILE A 72 -25.79 4.61 -1.20
N ARG A 73 -26.03 3.33 -1.44
CA ARG A 73 -26.30 2.34 -0.39
C ARG A 73 -25.09 2.15 0.51
N LYS A 74 -23.88 2.08 -0.06
CA LYS A 74 -22.63 2.02 0.72
C LYS A 74 -22.50 3.22 1.65
N ARG A 75 -22.71 4.45 1.13
CA ARG A 75 -22.69 5.67 1.95
C ARG A 75 -23.73 5.68 3.07
N GLN A 76 -24.95 5.22 2.80
CA GLN A 76 -26.00 5.11 3.81
C GLN A 76 -25.60 4.15 4.94
N VAL A 77 -25.06 2.98 4.61
CA VAL A 77 -24.58 2.01 5.59
C VAL A 77 -23.43 2.58 6.42
N MET A 78 -22.44 3.21 5.77
CA MET A 78 -21.32 3.86 6.48
C MET A 78 -21.82 4.92 7.47
N LYS A 79 -22.74 5.79 7.03
CA LYS A 79 -23.32 6.83 7.89
C LYS A 79 -24.17 6.27 9.03
N ALA A 80 -24.97 5.24 8.76
CA ALA A 80 -25.81 4.61 9.78
C ALA A 80 -24.96 3.88 10.84
N ALA A 81 -23.86 3.26 10.44
CA ALA A 81 -23.03 2.46 11.33
C ALA A 81 -22.02 3.31 12.13
N LEU A 82 -21.36 4.29 11.50
CA LEU A 82 -20.28 5.08 12.13
C LEU A 82 -20.63 6.55 12.35
N GLY A 83 -21.72 7.06 11.79
CA GLY A 83 -22.05 8.49 11.80
C GLY A 83 -21.17 9.26 10.82
N ASP A 84 -20.62 10.39 11.27
CA ASP A 84 -19.68 11.18 10.47
C ASP A 84 -18.28 10.56 10.49
N TYR A 85 -18.03 9.63 9.59
CA TYR A 85 -16.74 8.95 9.45
C TYR A 85 -15.63 9.89 8.94
N ARG A 86 -15.94 10.98 8.21
CA ARG A 86 -14.92 11.91 7.72
C ARG A 86 -14.26 12.68 8.85
N ALA A 87 -15.06 13.10 9.83
CA ALA A 87 -14.54 13.72 11.04
C ALA A 87 -13.63 12.76 11.82
N LYS A 88 -14.03 11.49 11.94
CA LYS A 88 -13.26 10.45 12.63
C LYS A 88 -11.93 10.13 11.94
N MET A 89 -11.90 10.07 10.61
CA MET A 89 -10.64 9.88 9.86
C MET A 89 -9.64 11.01 10.14
N LYS A 90 -10.10 12.27 10.12
CA LYS A 90 -9.25 13.44 10.43
C LYS A 90 -8.76 13.43 11.88
N GLU A 91 -9.60 13.01 12.81
CA GLU A 91 -9.21 12.87 14.22
C GLU A 91 -8.15 11.79 14.40
N GLU A 92 -8.32 10.64 13.75
CA GLU A 92 -7.33 9.56 13.79
C GLU A 92 -6.00 9.97 13.16
N GLU A 93 -6.01 10.64 12.01
CA GLU A 93 -4.81 11.17 11.37
C GLU A 93 -4.04 12.13 12.30
N LYS A 94 -4.75 13.03 12.98
CA LYS A 94 -4.15 13.90 14.01
C LYS A 94 -3.57 13.12 15.17
N ARG A 95 -4.27 12.09 15.65
CA ARG A 95 -3.77 11.23 16.75
C ARG A 95 -2.49 10.49 16.34
N MET A 96 -2.46 9.92 15.14
CA MET A 96 -1.30 9.20 14.61
C MET A 96 -0.10 10.14 14.40
N THR A 97 -0.32 11.32 13.83
CA THR A 97 0.75 12.31 13.61
C THR A 97 1.35 12.85 14.92
N ILE A 98 0.55 12.99 15.98
CA ILE A 98 1.03 13.34 17.32
C ILE A 98 1.85 12.18 17.91
N ALA A 99 1.35 10.94 17.81
CA ALA A 99 2.05 9.76 18.31
C ALA A 99 3.43 9.58 17.65
N SER A 100 3.53 9.78 16.33
CA SER A 100 4.81 9.72 15.61
C SER A 100 5.82 10.78 16.08
N LYS A 101 5.36 11.97 16.48
CA LYS A 101 6.22 13.03 17.03
C LYS A 101 6.73 12.71 18.45
N GLN A 102 6.06 11.83 19.17
CA GLN A 102 6.45 11.42 20.53
C GLN A 102 7.47 10.28 20.53
N ILE A 103 7.72 9.63 19.39
CA ILE A 103 8.80 8.63 19.24
C ILE A 103 10.13 9.40 19.21
N LYS A 104 10.72 9.58 20.39
CA LYS A 104 12.10 10.06 20.52
C LYS A 104 13.01 8.85 20.35
N PHE A 105 13.71 8.76 19.23
CA PHE A 105 14.82 7.83 19.10
C PHE A 105 15.89 8.29 20.09
N THR A 106 16.06 7.55 21.19
CA THR A 106 17.22 7.75 22.05
C THR A 106 18.41 7.20 21.28
N GLU A 107 19.27 8.08 20.78
CA GLU A 107 20.64 7.69 20.42
C GLU A 107 21.36 7.36 21.73
N ASP A 108 21.16 6.15 22.24
CA ASP A 108 21.92 5.63 23.39
C ASP A 108 23.35 5.25 22.95
N ALA A 109 24.04 6.16 22.29
CA ALA A 109 25.43 5.99 21.87
C ALA A 109 26.38 5.72 23.06
N ASN A 110 25.97 6.03 24.30
CA ASN A 110 26.78 5.85 25.50
C ASN A 110 26.32 4.75 26.47
N GLN A 111 25.24 4.00 26.20
CA GLN A 111 24.87 2.80 27.00
C GLN A 111 25.01 1.47 26.23
N ILE A 112 25.19 1.52 24.91
CA ILE A 112 25.46 0.34 24.07
C ILE A 112 26.88 -0.22 24.29
N SER A 113 27.82 0.61 24.79
CA SER A 113 29.25 0.25 24.90
C SER A 113 29.55 -0.87 25.91
N ASN A 114 28.70 -1.07 26.92
CA ASN A 114 28.98 -2.02 28.01
C ASN A 114 28.11 -3.29 28.02
N ASN A 115 27.06 -3.40 27.19
CA ASN A 115 26.25 -4.64 27.16
C ASN A 115 25.70 -5.07 25.79
N ILE A 116 25.92 -4.34 24.70
CA ILE A 116 25.50 -4.83 23.38
C ILE A 116 26.66 -5.57 22.74
N LYS A 117 26.46 -6.88 22.59
CA LYS A 117 27.34 -7.77 21.83
C LYS A 117 27.52 -7.17 20.44
N LYS A 118 28.68 -6.56 20.21
CA LYS A 118 29.07 -6.00 18.91
C LYS A 118 28.96 -7.12 17.87
N SER A 119 28.03 -7.01 16.93
CA SER A 119 27.98 -7.91 15.80
C SER A 119 29.23 -7.66 14.95
N SER A 120 30.04 -8.69 14.77
CA SER A 120 31.25 -8.62 13.95
C SER A 120 30.98 -9.33 12.63
N PHE A 121 31.24 -8.65 11.52
CA PHE A 121 31.18 -9.26 10.19
C PHE A 121 32.44 -10.09 9.96
N VAL A 122 32.30 -11.41 9.99
CA VAL A 122 33.39 -12.33 9.69
C VAL A 122 33.39 -12.62 8.18
N LYS A 123 34.48 -12.26 7.50
CA LYS A 123 34.70 -12.62 6.09
C LYS A 123 34.81 -14.16 5.99
N LYS A 124 34.03 -14.79 5.10
CA LYS A 124 33.94 -16.27 4.95
C LYS A 124 35.29 -16.99 4.92
N SER A 125 36.33 -16.36 4.37
CA SER A 125 37.68 -16.94 4.32
C SER A 125 38.36 -17.14 5.67
N ALA A 126 37.90 -16.48 6.74
CA ALA A 126 38.45 -16.63 8.09
C ALA A 126 38.00 -17.93 8.80
N ILE A 127 37.04 -18.66 8.24
CA ILE A 127 36.53 -19.92 8.82
C ILE A 127 37.40 -21.13 8.39
N LEU A 128 38.27 -20.99 7.39
CA LEU A 128 39.08 -22.11 6.88
C LEU A 128 40.34 -22.44 7.69
N THR A 129 40.66 -21.69 8.75
CA THR A 129 41.95 -21.85 9.46
C THR A 129 41.84 -22.32 10.91
N SER A 130 40.69 -22.79 11.39
CA SER A 130 40.59 -23.37 12.74
C SER A 130 39.87 -24.71 12.76
N GLY A 131 40.64 -25.78 12.99
CA GLY A 131 40.16 -27.08 13.47
C GLY A 131 39.46 -27.94 12.42
N LYS A 132 39.76 -29.23 12.41
CA LYS A 132 39.35 -30.20 11.40
C LYS A 132 37.86 -30.61 11.45
N ASP A 133 37.02 -29.86 12.16
CA ASP A 133 35.67 -30.31 12.54
C ASP A 133 34.52 -29.32 12.24
N PHE A 134 34.79 -28.17 11.61
CA PHE A 134 33.71 -27.28 11.14
C PHE A 134 33.31 -27.59 9.69
N ARG A 135 32.39 -28.54 9.54
CA ARG A 135 31.67 -28.78 8.26
C ARG A 135 30.30 -28.11 8.32
N PHE A 136 30.07 -27.15 7.44
CA PHE A 136 28.70 -26.71 7.14
C PHE A 136 28.03 -27.83 6.32
N ASP A 137 27.20 -28.65 6.98
CA ASP A 137 26.35 -29.62 6.27
C ASP A 137 25.22 -28.87 5.55
N PHE A 138 25.49 -28.44 4.31
CA PHE A 138 24.47 -27.99 3.37
C PHE A 138 23.75 -29.15 2.66
N ASN A 139 24.00 -30.39 3.07
CA ASN A 139 23.18 -31.52 2.65
C ASN A 139 21.92 -31.55 3.50
N ALA A 140 21.02 -30.61 3.21
CA ALA A 140 19.60 -30.86 3.41
C ALA A 140 19.28 -32.14 2.66
N ARG A 141 19.07 -33.21 3.44
CA ARG A 141 18.48 -34.50 3.11
C ARG A 141 17.80 -34.49 1.73
N THR A 142 18.50 -35.01 0.74
CA THR A 142 17.83 -35.67 -0.38
C THR A 142 17.99 -37.15 -0.10
N GLU A 143 17.15 -37.67 0.80
CA GLU A 143 16.96 -39.12 0.88
C GLU A 143 16.13 -39.52 -0.34
N LEU A 144 16.85 -39.84 -1.41
CA LEU A 144 16.39 -40.77 -2.43
C LEU A 144 16.61 -42.16 -1.84
N ASP A 145 15.54 -42.78 -1.35
CA ASP A 145 15.40 -44.24 -1.34
C ASP A 145 14.62 -44.64 -2.60
N ASP A 146 15.24 -45.49 -3.41
CA ASP A 146 14.66 -46.11 -4.59
C ASP A 146 13.52 -47.09 -4.23
N CYS A 147 12.37 -47.01 -4.93
CA CYS A 147 11.78 -48.13 -5.68
C CYS A 147 10.42 -47.76 -6.33
N ALA A 148 10.45 -47.60 -7.66
CA ALA A 148 9.42 -47.92 -8.65
C ALA A 148 7.98 -47.35 -8.52
N LYS A 149 7.60 -46.49 -9.47
CA LYS A 149 6.68 -46.85 -10.58
C LYS A 149 6.48 -45.69 -11.57
N ASP A 150 6.43 -46.06 -12.83
CA ASP A 150 6.32 -45.22 -14.02
C ASP A 150 5.04 -44.36 -14.06
N ASN A 151 5.19 -43.10 -14.48
CA ASN A 151 4.40 -42.52 -15.58
C ASN A 151 4.81 -41.07 -15.87
N GLU A 152 5.44 -40.87 -17.03
CA GLU A 152 5.53 -39.58 -17.70
C GLU A 152 4.13 -39.10 -18.09
N GLN A 153 3.72 -37.91 -17.64
CA GLN A 153 2.95 -36.98 -18.49
C GLN A 153 3.46 -35.56 -18.28
N HIS A 154 4.36 -35.20 -19.20
CA HIS A 154 4.89 -33.87 -19.43
C HIS A 154 3.82 -32.99 -20.11
N LEU A 155 3.31 -31.97 -19.42
CA LEU A 155 2.58 -30.87 -20.04
C LEU A 155 3.42 -29.59 -19.92
N ARG A 156 4.05 -29.22 -21.05
CA ARG A 156 4.64 -27.90 -21.23
C ARG A 156 3.55 -26.86 -21.25
N ASN A 157 3.74 -25.79 -20.48
CA ASN A 157 3.19 -24.49 -20.85
C ASN A 157 4.36 -23.50 -20.83
N ASN A 158 4.74 -23.06 -22.03
CA ASN A 158 5.69 -21.98 -22.25
C ASN A 158 4.96 -20.66 -21.97
N ALA A 159 5.43 -19.91 -20.97
CA ALA A 159 5.18 -18.48 -20.86
C ALA A 159 6.54 -17.78 -20.95
N GLU A 160 6.88 -17.42 -22.18
CA GLU A 160 8.05 -16.65 -22.57
C GLU A 160 7.86 -15.22 -22.04
N LEU A 161 8.39 -14.96 -20.84
CA LEU A 161 8.59 -13.59 -20.37
C LEU A 161 10.00 -13.18 -20.81
N GLU A 162 10.05 -12.40 -21.87
CA GLU A 162 11.26 -11.70 -22.32
C GLU A 162 11.79 -10.83 -21.18
N VAL A 163 12.76 -11.38 -20.44
CA VAL A 163 13.58 -10.58 -19.55
C VAL A 163 14.51 -9.79 -20.46
N ASN A 164 14.09 -8.56 -20.79
CA ASN A 164 14.93 -7.60 -21.50
C ASN A 164 16.24 -7.44 -20.74
N SER A 165 17.27 -8.11 -21.26
CA SER A 165 18.63 -8.08 -20.77
C SER A 165 19.12 -6.63 -20.79
N LEU A 166 19.29 -6.04 -19.61
CA LEU A 166 19.90 -4.72 -19.45
C LEU A 166 21.36 -4.82 -19.88
N HIS A 167 21.64 -4.41 -21.11
CA HIS A 167 22.99 -4.28 -21.61
C HIS A 167 23.61 -3.03 -20.97
N PHE A 168 24.64 -3.22 -20.15
CA PHE A 168 25.47 -2.10 -19.69
C PHE A 168 26.52 -1.83 -20.76
N THR A 169 26.30 -0.81 -21.59
CA THR A 169 27.36 -0.32 -22.48
C THR A 169 28.40 0.40 -21.64
N ASN A 170 29.63 -0.11 -21.63
CA ASN A 170 30.78 0.58 -21.05
C ASN A 170 31.08 1.85 -21.86
N GLY A 171 30.51 3.00 -21.49
CA GLY A 171 30.90 4.25 -22.15
C GLY A 171 30.03 5.49 -21.98
N THR A 172 28.81 5.41 -21.44
CA THR A 172 27.96 6.61 -21.27
C THR A 172 27.12 6.54 -20.01
N GLN A 173 27.14 7.66 -19.27
CA GLN A 173 26.49 7.90 -17.98
C GLN A 173 25.03 7.40 -17.96
N PHE A 174 24.68 6.59 -16.96
CA PHE A 174 23.31 6.14 -16.71
C PHE A 174 22.35 7.35 -16.68
N LYS A 175 21.32 7.32 -17.53
CA LYS A 175 20.24 8.31 -17.53
C LYS A 175 18.91 7.60 -17.30
N PHE A 176 18.23 7.95 -16.21
CA PHE A 176 16.83 7.56 -16.01
C PHE A 176 15.94 8.38 -16.94
N ASN A 177 15.10 7.72 -17.72
CA ASN A 177 14.17 8.37 -18.63
C ASN A 177 12.85 8.70 -17.91
N PHE A 178 12.91 9.57 -16.89
CA PHE A 178 11.72 10.12 -16.26
C PHE A 178 11.38 11.47 -16.91
N ILE A 179 10.16 11.60 -17.41
CA ILE A 179 9.58 12.89 -17.77
C ILE A 179 9.21 13.56 -16.45
N ILE A 180 9.99 14.56 -16.05
CA ILE A 180 9.65 15.43 -14.91
C ILE A 180 8.74 16.51 -15.48
N ASP A 181 7.46 16.43 -15.17
CA ASP A 181 6.57 17.58 -15.36
C ASP A 181 7.00 18.67 -14.36
N GLU A 182 7.80 19.62 -14.83
CA GLU A 182 8.14 20.85 -14.11
C GLU A 182 6.90 21.74 -13.97
N MET A 183 6.05 21.44 -12.99
CA MET A 183 5.04 22.39 -12.50
C MET A 183 4.85 22.22 -11.00
N ASN A 184 5.72 22.87 -10.20
CA ASN A 184 5.33 23.60 -8.98
C ASN A 184 6.54 24.26 -8.29
N ASP A 185 7.18 25.19 -8.99
CA ASP A 185 8.03 26.20 -8.34
C ASP A 185 7.15 27.38 -7.91
N ASN A 186 6.41 27.19 -6.83
CA ASN A 186 5.85 28.33 -6.09
C ASN A 186 5.77 28.02 -4.59
N ILE A 187 6.93 27.70 -4.01
CA ILE A 187 7.13 27.82 -2.56
C ILE A 187 7.94 29.09 -2.34
N MET A 188 7.19 30.18 -2.24
CA MET A 188 7.67 31.49 -1.81
C MET A 188 8.15 31.37 -0.36
N VAL A 189 9.45 31.13 -0.17
CA VAL A 189 10.13 31.23 1.12
C VAL A 189 10.32 32.71 1.50
N GLY A 190 9.33 33.28 2.17
CA GLY A 190 9.46 34.58 2.82
C GLY A 190 10.11 34.42 4.20
N TRP A 191 11.42 34.67 4.29
CA TRP A 191 12.09 34.97 5.56
C TRP A 191 12.04 36.48 5.77
N LYS A 192 11.39 36.93 6.83
CA LYS A 192 11.69 38.21 7.49
C LYS A 192 11.49 38.05 8.99
#